data_AF-A0A178LBK3-F1
#
_entry.id   AF-A0A178LBK3-F1
#
_cell.length_a   1.000
_cell.length_b   1.000
_cell.length_c   1.000
_cell.angle_alpha   90.00
_cell.angle_beta   90.00
_cell.angle_gamma   90.00
#
_symmetry.space_group_name_H-M   'P 1'
#
loop_
_entity.id
_entity.type
_entity.pdbx_description
1 polymer ?
#
loop_
_entity_poly.entity_id
_entity_poly.type
_entity_poly.pdbx_seq_one_letter_code
_entity_poly.pdbx_strand_id
1 'polypeptide(L)'
;MVHTMTLATDSEVTGQGFTVEDITTGVHASGFGQLGDGRSFSFHVEKHVLIVEVYRPRLRGPVPLDEDIVATASRRLTDIDVTDERSVIATVRDAIAEAQPVARNGR
;
A
#
# COMPACT_ATOMS: atom_id res chain seq x y z
N MET A 1 15.80 -23.75 -27.29
CA MET A 1 16.21 -23.79 -25.87
C MET A 1 15.33 -22.82 -25.12
N VAL A 2 14.47 -23.32 -24.24
CA VAL A 2 13.63 -22.50 -23.36
C VAL A 2 14.54 -21.90 -22.29
N HIS A 3 14.59 -20.57 -22.18
CA HIS A 3 15.15 -19.92 -21.00
C HIS A 3 14.03 -19.77 -19.99
N THR A 4 13.92 -20.78 -19.13
CA THR A 4 13.14 -20.74 -17.90
C THR A 4 13.77 -19.69 -16.98
N MET A 5 13.22 -18.48 -16.95
CA MET A 5 13.51 -17.53 -15.88
C MET A 5 12.47 -17.74 -14.78
N THR A 6 12.73 -18.72 -13.93
CA THR A 6 12.13 -18.84 -12.61
C THR A 6 12.97 -17.97 -11.67
N LEU A 7 12.47 -16.79 -11.31
CA LEU A 7 13.01 -16.03 -10.19
C LEU A 7 12.08 -16.25 -9.00
N ALA A 8 12.51 -17.15 -8.11
CA ALA A 8 11.95 -17.33 -6.79
C ALA A 8 12.99 -16.85 -5.77
N THR A 9 12.55 -15.92 -4.93
CA THR A 9 12.95 -15.74 -3.53
C THR A 9 14.35 -15.18 -3.27
N ASP A 10 14.42 -13.94 -2.79
CA ASP A 10 14.94 -13.70 -1.43
C ASP A 10 14.49 -12.33 -0.91
N SER A 11 14.29 -12.28 0.39
CA SER A 11 13.70 -11.18 1.14
C SER A 11 14.78 -10.17 1.51
N GLU A 12 14.78 -9.00 0.88
CA GLU A 12 15.36 -7.80 1.48
C GLU A 12 14.23 -6.83 1.85
N VAL A 13 13.67 -7.11 3.02
CA VAL A 13 12.83 -6.21 3.81
C VAL A 13 13.71 -5.03 4.24
N THR A 14 14.03 -4.10 3.32
CA THR A 14 14.45 -2.72 3.58
C THR A 14 14.60 -1.94 2.26
N GLY A 15 13.54 -1.29 1.77
CA GLY A 15 13.68 0.08 1.23
C GLY A 15 13.70 0.38 -0.28
N GLN A 16 13.43 -0.53 -1.24
CA GLN A 16 13.66 -0.18 -2.67
C GLN A 16 12.54 -0.40 -3.70
N GLY A 17 11.27 -0.48 -3.31
CA GLY A 17 10.21 -0.57 -4.32
C GLY A 17 8.88 0.06 -3.95
N PHE A 18 8.90 1.14 -3.18
CA PHE A 18 7.69 1.94 -3.00
C PHE A 18 7.52 2.86 -4.22
N THR A 19 6.49 2.59 -5.02
CA THR A 19 6.14 3.38 -6.20
C THR A 19 4.67 3.76 -6.10
N VAL A 20 4.37 5.05 -6.20
CA VAL A 20 3.00 5.55 -6.34
C VAL A 20 2.70 5.65 -7.83
N GLU A 21 1.62 5.01 -8.28
CA GLU A 21 1.22 5.01 -9.69
C GLU A 21 0.23 6.13 -9.99
N ASP A 22 -0.72 6.35 -9.08
CA ASP A 22 -1.68 7.44 -9.16
C ASP A 22 -1.86 8.06 -7.77
N ILE A 23 -1.97 9.39 -7.77
CA ILE A 23 -2.20 10.18 -6.57
C ILE A 23 -3.10 11.37 -6.90
N THR A 24 -4.14 11.50 -6.10
CA THR A 24 -4.99 12.68 -6.01
C THR A 24 -4.76 13.31 -4.65
N THR A 25 -4.40 14.59 -4.61
CA THR A 25 -4.23 15.36 -3.37
C THR A 25 -5.51 16.10 -2.98
N GLY A 26 -5.54 16.65 -1.76
CA GLY A 26 -6.63 17.43 -1.21
C GLY A 26 -7.33 16.77 -0.03
N VAL A 27 -8.47 17.33 0.38
CA VAL A 27 -9.24 16.86 1.55
C VAL A 27 -9.75 15.42 1.44
N HIS A 28 -9.84 14.90 0.21
CA HIS A 28 -10.18 13.52 -0.11
C HIS A 28 -9.02 12.84 -0.85
N ALA A 29 -7.78 13.11 -0.43
CA ALA A 29 -6.61 12.55 -1.08
C ALA A 29 -6.71 11.03 -1.16
N SER A 30 -6.30 10.47 -2.29
CA SER A 30 -6.39 9.04 -2.56
C SER A 30 -5.37 8.65 -3.61
N GLY A 31 -5.11 7.36 -3.72
CA GLY A 31 -4.18 6.86 -4.72
C GLY A 31 -3.87 5.39 -4.54
N PHE A 32 -3.01 4.88 -5.41
CA PHE A 32 -2.56 3.51 -5.36
C PHE A 32 -1.13 3.38 -5.90
N GLY A 33 -0.52 2.25 -5.58
CA GLY A 33 0.82 1.95 -6.02
C GLY A 33 1.25 0.53 -5.71
N GLN A 34 2.56 0.30 -5.86
CA GLN A 34 3.19 -0.99 -5.67
C GLN A 34 4.33 -0.91 -4.67
N LEU A 35 4.52 -2.02 -3.97
CA LEU A 35 5.63 -2.30 -3.07
C LEU A 35 6.64 -3.22 -3.78
N GLY A 36 7.90 -3.12 -3.40
CA GLY A 36 9.00 -3.84 -4.05
C GLY A 36 8.91 -5.35 -3.92
N ASP A 37 8.06 -5.86 -3.03
CA ASP A 37 7.80 -7.28 -2.85
C ASP A 37 6.64 -7.80 -3.71
N GLY A 38 6.13 -6.99 -4.64
CA GLY A 38 5.06 -7.35 -5.58
C GLY A 38 3.65 -7.27 -4.98
N ARG A 39 3.52 -6.64 -3.81
CA ARG A 39 2.23 -6.24 -3.24
C ARG A 39 1.80 -4.91 -3.82
N SER A 40 0.50 -4.73 -3.99
CA SER A 40 -0.09 -3.43 -4.28
C SER A 40 -0.61 -2.80 -3.01
N PHE A 41 -0.69 -1.48 -2.96
CA PHE A 41 -1.36 -0.76 -1.89
C PHE A 41 -2.30 0.29 -2.48
N SER A 42 -3.34 0.61 -1.72
CA SER A 42 -4.17 1.79 -1.93
C SER A 42 -4.12 2.66 -0.68
N PHE A 43 -4.40 3.94 -0.85
CA PHE A 43 -4.65 4.82 0.26
C PHE A 43 -5.79 5.78 -0.07
N HIS A 44 -6.49 6.20 0.96
CA HIS A 44 -7.53 7.22 0.84
C HIS A 44 -7.71 7.96 2.15
N VAL A 45 -8.18 9.20 2.06
CA VAL A 45 -8.51 10.03 3.21
C VAL A 45 -10.01 9.98 3.45
N GLU A 46 -10.39 9.40 4.59
CA GLU A 46 -11.76 9.44 5.10
C GLU A 46 -11.78 10.23 6.43
N LYS A 47 -12.62 11.27 6.52
CA LYS A 47 -12.84 12.04 7.77
C LYS A 47 -11.54 12.52 8.45
N HIS A 48 -10.56 13.01 7.67
CA HIS A 48 -9.23 13.44 8.14
C HIS A 48 -8.34 12.30 8.70
N VAL A 49 -8.67 11.06 8.38
CA VAL A 49 -7.84 9.89 8.64
C VAL A 49 -7.33 9.39 7.29
N LEU A 50 -6.03 9.16 7.19
CA LEU A 50 -5.41 8.40 6.10
C LEU A 50 -5.59 6.92 6.41
N ILE A 51 -6.23 6.21 5.50
CA ILE A 51 -6.34 4.76 5.52
C ILE A 51 -5.42 4.25 4.43
N VAL A 52 -4.56 3.30 4.77
CA VAL A 52 -3.71 2.58 3.85
C VAL A 52 -4.03 1.10 3.91
N GLU A 53 -4.23 0.50 2.76
CA GLU A 53 -4.59 -0.90 2.61
C GLU A 53 -3.54 -1.56 1.71
N VAL A 54 -2.90 -2.60 2.22
CA VAL A 54 -1.90 -3.38 1.49
C VAL A 54 -2.53 -4.70 1.08
N TYR A 55 -2.53 -4.98 -0.22
CA TYR A 55 -3.13 -6.18 -0.79
C TYR A 55 -2.13 -7.31 -0.93
N ARG A 56 -2.64 -8.55 -0.96
CA ARG A 56 -1.83 -9.74 -1.21
C ARG A 56 -1.16 -9.68 -2.59
N PRO A 57 0.06 -10.23 -2.73
CA PRO A 57 0.68 -10.35 -4.04
C PRO A 57 -0.14 -11.31 -4.89
N ARG A 58 -0.29 -11.00 -6.19
CA ARG A 58 -1.02 -11.81 -7.18
C ARG A 58 -2.52 -11.95 -6.87
N LEU A 59 -3.23 -10.83 -6.86
CA LEU A 59 -4.70 -10.79 -6.87
C LEU A 59 -5.23 -11.70 -7.99
N ARG A 60 -6.00 -12.73 -7.62
CA ARG A 60 -6.53 -13.73 -8.58
C ARG A 60 -7.88 -13.33 -9.19
N GLY A 61 -8.43 -12.18 -8.81
CA GLY A 61 -9.70 -11.65 -9.30
C GLY A 61 -9.57 -10.22 -9.85
N PRO A 62 -10.51 -9.78 -10.70
CA PRO A 62 -10.50 -8.43 -11.29
C PRO A 62 -10.79 -7.32 -10.28
N VAL A 63 -11.34 -7.64 -9.11
CA VAL A 63 -11.65 -6.69 -8.04
C VAL A 63 -11.01 -7.22 -6.75
N PRO A 64 -10.07 -6.46 -6.13
CA PRO A 64 -9.59 -6.77 -4.79
C PRO A 64 -10.76 -6.68 -3.80
N LEU A 65 -10.95 -7.73 -3.00
CA LEU A 65 -11.91 -7.76 -1.90
C LEU A 65 -11.22 -7.37 -0.59
N ASP A 66 -12.00 -6.99 0.42
CA ASP A 66 -11.48 -6.71 1.77
C ASP A 66 -10.66 -7.89 2.36
N GLU A 67 -11.04 -9.12 2.01
CA GLU A 67 -10.30 -10.34 2.36
C GLU A 67 -8.89 -10.45 1.72
N ASP A 68 -8.61 -9.66 0.69
CA ASP A 68 -7.31 -9.59 0.03
C ASP A 68 -6.33 -8.65 0.76
N ILE A 69 -6.82 -7.87 1.74
CA ILE A 69 -6.01 -6.94 2.53
C ILE A 69 -5.18 -7.75 3.52
N VAL A 70 -3.86 -7.70 3.34
CA VAL A 70 -2.90 -8.40 4.21
C VAL A 70 -2.38 -7.52 5.33
N ALA A 71 -2.42 -6.20 5.16
CA ALA A 71 -2.06 -5.24 6.19
C ALA A 71 -2.86 -3.95 6.02
N THR A 72 -3.17 -3.30 7.14
CA THR A 72 -3.82 -1.99 7.13
C THR A 72 -3.13 -1.05 8.11
N ALA A 73 -3.11 0.23 7.76
CA ALA A 73 -2.70 1.31 8.64
C ALA A 73 -3.77 2.40 8.62
N SER A 74 -4.03 3.01 9.77
CA SER A 74 -4.86 4.21 9.85
C SER A 74 -4.14 5.26 10.67
N ARG A 75 -4.05 6.48 10.15
CA ARG A 75 -3.34 7.59 10.80
C ARG A 75 -4.10 8.90 10.62
N ARG A 76 -4.20 9.70 11.69
CA ARG A 76 -4.82 11.03 11.61
C ARG A 76 -3.91 12.01 10.88
N LEU A 77 -4.49 12.85 10.03
CA LEU A 77 -3.80 13.85 9.23
C LEU A 77 -3.83 15.24 9.89
N THR A 78 -3.67 15.30 11.21
CA THR A 78 -3.85 16.54 11.98
C THR A 78 -2.78 17.59 11.68
N ASP A 79 -1.57 17.17 11.29
CA ASP A 79 -0.43 18.04 11.01
C ASP A 79 0.21 17.74 9.64
N ILE A 80 -0.53 17.12 8.73
CA ILE A 80 -0.06 16.77 7.39
C ILE A 80 -0.76 17.64 6.35
N ASP A 81 0.03 18.30 5.49
CA ASP A 81 -0.50 19.00 4.34
C ASP A 81 -0.95 18.00 3.27
N VAL A 82 -2.27 17.74 3.23
CA VAL A 82 -2.86 16.81 2.25
C VAL A 82 -2.96 17.42 0.85
N THR A 83 -2.70 18.71 0.68
CA THR A 83 -2.68 19.37 -0.64
C THR A 83 -1.33 19.22 -1.33
N ASP A 84 -0.27 19.00 -0.56
CA ASP A 84 1.07 18.75 -1.06
C ASP A 84 1.28 17.25 -1.34
N GLU A 85 1.58 16.93 -2.60
CA GLU A 85 1.80 15.56 -3.06
C GLU A 85 2.92 14.87 -2.29
N ARG A 86 4.03 15.58 -2.03
CA ARG A 86 5.20 14.99 -1.34
C ARG A 86 4.89 14.65 0.10
N SER A 87 4.11 15.50 0.77
CA SER A 87 3.64 15.30 2.14
C SER A 87 2.71 14.09 2.25
N VAL A 88 1.78 13.94 1.31
CA VAL A 88 0.92 12.74 1.22
C VAL A 88 1.76 11.49 1.00
N ILE A 89 2.67 11.50 0.03
CA ILE A 89 3.53 10.36 -0.30
C ILE A 89 4.39 9.95 0.90
N ALA A 90 5.01 10.92 1.59
CA ALA A 90 5.82 10.65 2.77
C ALA A 90 4.97 10.00 3.89
N THR A 91 3.77 10.53 4.12
CA THR A 91 2.85 10.00 5.13
C THR A 91 2.38 8.59 4.79
N VAL A 92 2.06 8.31 3.53
CA VAL A 92 1.68 6.97 3.06
C VAL A 92 2.82 5.98 3.25
N ARG A 93 4.05 6.36 2.88
CA ARG A 93 5.23 5.52 3.09
C ARG A 93 5.44 5.18 4.56
N ASP A 94 5.32 6.17 5.45
CA ASP A 94 5.48 5.97 6.88
C ASP A 94 4.34 5.08 7.44
N ALA A 95 3.10 5.28 6.98
CA ALA A 95 1.97 4.44 7.35
C ALA A 95 2.13 2.98 6.87
N ILE A 96 2.72 2.76 5.69
CA ILE A 96 3.06 1.41 5.19
C ILE A 96 4.11 0.75 6.08
N ALA A 97 5.11 1.51 6.55
CA ALA A 97 6.12 1.00 7.48
C ALA A 97 5.51 0.61 8.85
N GLU A 98 4.45 1.30 9.27
CA GLU A 98 3.71 1.01 10.51
C GLU A 98 2.52 0.03 10.30
N ALA A 99 2.24 -0.38 9.06
CA ALA A 99 1.07 -1.17 8.73
C ALA A 99 1.08 -2.52 9.46
N GLN A 100 -0.02 -2.81 10.14
CA GLN A 100 -0.16 -4.03 10.92
C GLN A 100 -0.75 -5.12 10.04
N PRO A 101 -0.17 -6.34 10.03
CA PRO A 101 -0.75 -7.46 9.32
C PRO A 101 -2.15 -7.74 9.84
N VAL A 102 -3.13 -7.84 8.94
CA VAL A 102 -4.47 -8.29 9.32
C VAL A 102 -4.35 -9.77 9.69
N ALA A 103 -4.69 -10.10 10.93
CA ALA A 103 -4.67 -11.49 11.39
C ALA A 103 -5.64 -12.30 10.53
N ARG A 104 -5.10 -13.09 9.61
CA ARG A 104 -5.88 -14.04 8.82
C ARG A 104 -6.52 -14.99 9.81
N ASN A 105 -7.81 -14.83 10.07
CA ASN A 105 -8.59 -15.81 10.80
C ASN A 105 -8.70 -17.03 9.88
N GLY A 106 -7.67 -17.87 9.89
CA GLY A 106 -7.63 -19.11 9.14
C GLY A 106 -8.77 -19.99 9.64
N ARG A 107 -9.78 -20.20 8.80
CA ARG A 107 -10.81 -21.19 9.02
C ARG A 107 -10.87 -22.14 7.84
#